data_AF-A0A0W0FD68-F1
#
_entry.id   AF-A0A0W0FD68-F1
#
_cell.length_a   1.000
_cell.length_b   1.000
_cell.length_c   1.000
_cell.angle_alpha   90.00
_cell.angle_beta   90.00
_cell.angle_gamma   90.00
#
_symmetry.space_group_name_H-M   'P 1'
#
loop_
_entity.id
_entity.type
_entity.pdbx_description
1 polymer ?
#
loop_
_entity_poly.entity_id
_entity_poly.type
_entity_poly.pdbx_seq_one_letter_code
_entity_poly.pdbx_strand_id
1 'polypeptide(L)'
;MMTPSRSAATASDVKPKVELDDSDKQWARTISTAVLQTIDDKKDEASKGPTPDPFLGKQSDTRQFLLNLELYFAMNPVKANTDEKKKMLLLSLVKGNTSEWKQRETMKLFPEDDDSEEKKKAAEETWTSFKQRFQNEWQPVNVVREAQAKIEQIKMTDRADEYVN
;
A
#
# COMPACT_ATOMS: atom_id res chain seq x y z
N MET A 1 52.15 -48.07 -6.38
CA MET A 1 52.22 -46.60 -6.22
C MET A 1 51.45 -45.94 -7.35
N MET A 2 50.60 -44.98 -6.97
CA MET A 2 50.02 -43.83 -7.72
C MET A 2 48.99 -44.02 -8.84
N THR A 3 47.78 -43.53 -8.55
CA THR A 3 46.77 -42.96 -9.48
C THR A 3 47.32 -41.74 -10.25
N PRO A 4 46.65 -41.23 -11.31
CA PRO A 4 45.69 -40.11 -11.09
C PRO A 4 44.54 -39.95 -12.12
N SER A 5 43.55 -39.10 -11.74
CA SER A 5 42.75 -38.16 -12.56
C SER A 5 41.71 -38.69 -13.58
N ARG A 6 40.55 -38.07 -13.84
CA ARG A 6 39.82 -36.88 -13.34
C ARG A 6 38.52 -36.77 -14.18
N SER A 7 37.38 -36.51 -13.53
CA SER A 7 36.12 -35.84 -14.00
C SER A 7 35.41 -36.35 -15.29
N ALA A 8 34.08 -36.35 -15.42
CA ALA A 8 33.09 -35.43 -14.89
C ALA A 8 31.75 -36.12 -14.58
N ALA A 9 31.19 -35.81 -13.42
CA ALA A 9 29.79 -36.04 -13.12
C ALA A 9 28.95 -34.99 -13.84
N THR A 10 27.92 -35.44 -14.55
CA THR A 10 26.88 -34.60 -15.15
C THR A 10 26.11 -33.90 -14.02
N ALA A 11 26.33 -32.59 -13.88
CA ALA A 11 25.50 -31.75 -13.03
C ALA A 11 24.13 -31.55 -13.71
N SER A 12 23.09 -32.13 -13.11
CA SER A 12 21.72 -31.88 -13.50
C SER A 12 21.37 -30.41 -13.29
N ASP A 13 20.83 -29.83 -14.36
CA ASP A 13 19.87 -28.74 -14.44
C ASP A 13 19.20 -28.38 -13.09
N VAL A 14 19.52 -27.21 -12.53
CA VAL A 14 18.72 -26.56 -11.48
C VAL A 14 18.36 -25.17 -11.97
N LYS A 15 17.26 -25.11 -12.71
CA LYS A 15 16.41 -23.94 -12.86
C LYS A 15 15.89 -23.55 -11.47
N PRO A 16 16.02 -22.30 -10.99
CA PRO A 16 15.39 -21.92 -9.74
C PRO A 16 13.88 -21.88 -9.99
N LYS A 17 13.19 -22.92 -9.55
CA LYS A 17 11.76 -22.87 -9.32
C LYS A 17 11.60 -21.95 -8.12
N VAL A 18 11.30 -20.68 -8.39
CA VAL A 18 10.73 -19.77 -7.39
C VAL A 18 9.43 -20.44 -6.96
N GLU A 19 9.53 -21.16 -5.85
CA GLU A 19 8.41 -21.70 -5.11
C GLU A 19 7.70 -20.48 -4.53
N LEU A 20 6.77 -19.94 -5.32
CA LEU A 20 5.83 -18.92 -4.88
C LEU A 20 5.04 -19.56 -3.73
N ASP A 21 5.43 -19.15 -2.54
CA ASP A 21 5.12 -19.76 -1.24
C ASP A 21 3.62 -20.06 -1.12
N ASP A 22 3.28 -21.26 -0.62
CA ASP A 22 1.88 -21.66 -0.43
C ASP A 22 1.17 -20.72 0.58
N SER A 23 1.97 -20.08 1.43
CA SER A 23 1.57 -19.00 2.35
C SER A 23 0.93 -17.81 1.61
N ASP A 24 1.56 -17.28 0.57
CA ASP A 24 1.03 -16.14 -0.20
C ASP A 24 -0.32 -16.47 -0.85
N LYS A 25 -0.52 -17.73 -1.26
CA LYS A 25 -1.76 -18.20 -1.87
C LYS A 25 -2.87 -18.38 -0.84
N GLN A 26 -2.54 -18.89 0.35
CA GLN A 26 -3.50 -19.00 1.44
C GLN A 26 -3.90 -17.62 1.94
N TRP A 27 -2.94 -16.73 2.13
CA TRP A 27 -3.17 -15.33 2.52
C TRP A 27 -4.07 -14.61 1.51
N ALA A 28 -3.79 -14.74 0.21
CA ALA A 28 -4.63 -14.19 -0.85
C ALA A 28 -6.05 -14.80 -0.88
N ARG A 29 -6.20 -16.10 -0.58
CA ARG A 29 -7.51 -16.78 -0.47
C ARG A 29 -8.31 -16.28 0.72
N THR A 30 -7.67 -16.07 1.87
CA THR A 30 -8.32 -15.55 3.08
C THR A 30 -8.82 -14.14 2.84
N ILE A 31 -8.00 -13.26 2.24
CA ILE A 31 -8.44 -11.91 1.87
C ILE A 31 -9.58 -11.97 0.85
N SER A 32 -9.47 -12.80 -0.19
CA SER A 32 -10.53 -12.92 -1.20
C SER A 32 -11.84 -13.41 -0.59
N THR A 33 -11.79 -14.36 0.35
CA THR A 33 -12.97 -14.92 1.01
C THR A 33 -13.60 -13.91 1.96
N ALA A 34 -12.80 -13.19 2.76
CA ALA A 34 -13.27 -12.14 3.65
C ALA A 34 -13.90 -10.96 2.86
N VAL A 35 -13.29 -10.58 1.73
CA VAL A 35 -13.83 -9.56 0.83
C VAL A 35 -15.15 -10.03 0.22
N LEU A 36 -15.24 -11.28 -0.26
CA LEU A 36 -16.49 -11.81 -0.83
C LEU A 36 -17.59 -11.98 0.23
N GLN A 37 -17.29 -12.53 1.40
CA GLN A 37 -18.25 -12.70 2.50
C GLN A 37 -18.83 -11.37 3.00
N THR A 38 -18.05 -10.28 2.96
CA THR A 38 -18.54 -8.95 3.36
C THR A 38 -19.35 -8.24 2.29
N ILE A 39 -19.27 -8.66 1.02
CA ILE A 39 -20.01 -8.10 -0.12
C ILE A 39 -21.34 -8.86 -0.35
N ASP A 40 -21.41 -10.14 0.02
CA ASP A 40 -22.52 -11.04 -0.35
C ASP A 40 -23.81 -10.86 0.46
N ASP A 41 -23.83 -9.98 1.49
CA ASP A 41 -24.98 -9.94 2.40
C ASP A 41 -26.26 -9.31 1.84
N LYS A 42 -26.28 -8.60 0.69
CA LYS A 42 -27.54 -8.26 -0.02
C LYS A 42 -27.33 -8.09 -1.53
N LYS A 43 -27.76 -9.10 -2.28
CA LYS A 43 -28.01 -9.07 -3.73
C LYS A 43 -29.22 -8.18 -4.03
N ASP A 44 -28.99 -6.87 -4.07
CA ASP A 44 -29.86 -5.92 -4.79
C ASP A 44 -29.06 -5.36 -5.97
N GLU A 45 -29.30 -5.91 -7.16
CA GLU A 45 -28.61 -5.52 -8.40
C GLU A 45 -28.86 -4.06 -8.81
N ALA A 46 -29.84 -3.40 -8.22
CA ALA A 46 -30.18 -2.00 -8.49
C ALA A 46 -29.31 -0.97 -7.71
N SER A 47 -28.43 -1.40 -6.81
CA SER A 47 -27.71 -0.52 -5.87
C SER A 47 -26.26 -0.21 -6.24
N LYS A 48 -25.76 -0.62 -7.42
CA LYS A 48 -24.40 -0.26 -7.85
C LYS A 48 -24.33 1.24 -8.18
N GLY A 49 -24.26 2.06 -7.13
CA GLY A 49 -23.81 3.43 -7.24
C GLY A 49 -22.43 3.48 -7.89
N PRO A 50 -22.06 4.63 -8.47
CA PRO A 50 -20.78 4.77 -9.16
C PRO A 50 -19.63 4.36 -8.22
N THR A 51 -18.84 3.39 -8.65
CA THR A 51 -17.64 2.96 -7.93
C THR A 51 -16.61 4.10 -8.03
N PRO A 52 -15.98 4.52 -6.92
CA PRO A 52 -15.02 5.61 -6.97
C PRO A 52 -13.82 5.26 -7.85
N ASP A 53 -13.27 6.26 -8.52
CA ASP A 53 -12.10 6.06 -9.38
C ASP A 53 -10.86 5.63 -8.58
N PRO A 54 -9.97 4.81 -9.17
CA PRO A 54 -8.72 4.43 -8.52
C PRO A 54 -7.81 5.64 -8.27
N PHE A 55 -7.13 5.63 -7.13
CA PHE A 55 -6.11 6.60 -6.80
C PHE A 55 -4.75 6.14 -7.35
N LEU A 56 -4.13 6.98 -8.18
CA LEU A 56 -2.88 6.66 -8.89
C LEU A 56 -1.61 7.23 -8.22
N GLY A 57 -1.72 7.68 -6.97
CA GLY A 57 -0.58 8.20 -6.21
C GLY A 57 -0.21 9.66 -6.49
N LYS A 58 -1.02 10.38 -7.27
CA LYS A 58 -0.78 11.80 -7.57
C LYS A 58 -1.26 12.69 -6.42
N GLN A 59 -0.35 13.51 -5.91
CA GLN A 59 -0.60 14.46 -4.82
C GLN A 59 -1.73 15.45 -5.12
N SER A 60 -1.84 15.92 -6.37
CA SER A 60 -2.91 16.82 -6.82
C SER A 60 -4.30 16.20 -6.69
N ASP A 61 -4.37 14.88 -6.77
CA ASP A 61 -5.61 14.13 -6.89
C ASP A 61 -6.10 13.66 -5.51
N THR A 62 -5.25 13.71 -4.47
CA THR A 62 -5.55 13.24 -3.10
C THR A 62 -6.84 13.85 -2.55
N ARG A 63 -7.03 15.17 -2.71
CA ARG A 63 -8.22 15.86 -2.21
C ARG A 63 -9.48 15.41 -2.95
N GLN A 64 -9.43 15.34 -4.28
CA GLN A 64 -10.57 14.94 -5.10
C GLN A 64 -10.96 13.48 -4.83
N PHE A 65 -9.97 12.60 -4.71
CA PHE A 65 -10.15 11.20 -4.39
C PHE A 65 -10.88 11.02 -3.05
N LEU A 66 -10.43 11.69 -1.99
CA LEU A 66 -11.09 11.61 -0.68
C LEU A 66 -12.52 12.17 -0.69
N LEU A 67 -12.77 13.25 -1.42
CA LEU A 67 -14.13 13.79 -1.59
C LEU A 67 -15.06 12.80 -2.27
N ASN A 68 -14.61 12.16 -3.35
CA ASN A 68 -15.38 11.14 -4.06
C ASN A 68 -15.67 9.92 -3.17
N LEU A 69 -14.72 9.56 -2.31
CA LEU A 69 -14.86 8.43 -1.39
C LEU A 69 -15.85 8.74 -0.25
N GLU A 70 -15.81 9.94 0.31
CA GLU A 70 -16.81 10.40 1.30
C GLU A 70 -18.22 10.45 0.70
N LEU A 71 -18.34 10.96 -0.53
CA LEU A 71 -19.60 10.96 -1.26
C LEU A 71 -20.13 9.52 -1.45
N TYR A 72 -19.25 8.58 -1.79
CA TYR A 72 -19.62 7.18 -1.91
C TYR A 72 -20.13 6.59 -0.60
N PHE A 73 -19.49 6.88 0.54
CA PHE A 73 -19.95 6.41 1.84
C PHE A 73 -21.31 7.00 2.23
N ALA A 74 -21.52 8.29 1.94
CA ALA A 74 -22.81 8.95 2.16
C ALA A 74 -23.94 8.34 1.31
N MET A 75 -23.64 7.94 0.07
CA MET A 75 -24.59 7.27 -0.83
C MET A 75 -24.81 5.78 -0.49
N ASN A 76 -23.87 5.13 0.19
CA ASN A 76 -23.91 3.69 0.49
C ASN A 76 -23.80 3.40 2.01
N PRO A 77 -24.67 3.99 2.85
CA PRO A 77 -24.54 3.92 4.32
C PRO A 77 -24.76 2.52 4.89
N VAL A 78 -25.32 1.57 4.12
CA VAL A 78 -25.53 0.18 4.55
C VAL A 78 -24.31 -0.69 4.26
N LYS A 79 -23.53 -0.39 3.21
CA LYS A 79 -22.48 -1.27 2.68
C LYS A 79 -21.08 -0.98 3.22
N ALA A 80 -20.81 0.25 3.69
CA ALA A 80 -19.44 0.67 4.02
C ALA A 80 -19.36 1.63 5.24
N ASN A 81 -20.16 1.40 6.29
CA ASN A 81 -20.25 2.38 7.38
C ASN A 81 -19.35 2.10 8.60
N THR A 82 -18.66 0.97 8.64
CA THR A 82 -17.64 0.73 9.67
C THR A 82 -16.31 1.31 9.23
N ASP A 83 -15.51 1.79 10.19
CA ASP A 83 -14.19 2.36 9.91
C ASP A 83 -13.29 1.36 9.17
N GLU A 84 -13.38 0.08 9.55
CA GLU A 84 -12.70 -1.02 8.87
C GLU A 84 -13.08 -1.12 7.38
N LYS A 85 -14.39 -1.15 7.06
CA LYS A 85 -14.85 -1.22 5.67
C LYS A 85 -14.42 0.00 4.86
N LYS A 86 -14.41 1.19 5.47
CA LYS A 86 -13.93 2.42 4.82
C LYS A 86 -12.43 2.33 4.49
N LYS A 87 -11.61 1.85 5.44
CA LYS A 87 -10.17 1.61 5.25
C LYS A 87 -9.91 0.59 4.14
N MET A 88 -10.62 -0.55 4.17
CA MET A 88 -10.53 -1.58 3.13
C MET A 88 -10.90 -1.03 1.74
N LEU A 89 -11.99 -0.26 1.63
CA LEU A 89 -12.39 0.31 0.34
C LEU A 89 -11.33 1.25 -0.21
N LEU A 90 -10.80 2.16 0.62
CA LEU A 90 -9.70 3.04 0.22
C LEU A 90 -8.51 2.24 -0.31
N LEU A 91 -8.05 1.23 0.43
CA LEU A 91 -6.91 0.42 0.02
C LEU A 91 -7.16 -0.34 -1.29
N SER A 92 -8.39 -0.80 -1.53
CA SER A 92 -8.75 -1.45 -2.79
C SER A 92 -8.60 -0.52 -4.00
N LEU A 93 -8.84 0.78 -3.80
CA LEU A 93 -8.80 1.81 -4.84
C LEU A 93 -7.41 2.42 -5.05
N VAL A 94 -6.51 2.28 -4.09
CA VAL A 94 -5.10 2.68 -4.24
C VAL A 94 -4.40 1.73 -5.23
N LYS A 95 -3.89 2.30 -6.33
CA LYS A 95 -3.24 1.59 -7.45
C LYS A 95 -2.03 2.36 -7.98
N GLY A 96 -1.25 1.71 -8.86
CA GLY A 96 -0.11 2.34 -9.51
C GLY A 96 1.16 2.25 -8.66
N ASN A 97 1.93 3.34 -8.58
CA ASN A 97 3.22 3.39 -7.90
C ASN A 97 3.13 3.37 -6.36
N THR A 98 1.92 3.24 -5.81
CA THR A 98 1.64 3.25 -4.37
C THR A 98 1.59 1.85 -3.75
N SER A 99 2.14 0.84 -4.44
CA SER A 99 2.04 -0.56 -4.06
C SER A 99 2.66 -0.84 -2.69
N GLU A 100 3.81 -0.24 -2.37
CA GLU A 100 4.51 -0.45 -1.10
C GLU A 100 3.70 0.09 0.08
N TRP A 101 3.17 1.31 -0.02
CA TRP A 101 2.30 1.86 1.02
C TRP A 101 1.05 1.00 1.20
N LYS A 102 0.40 0.62 0.11
CA LYS A 102 -0.79 -0.24 0.14
C LYS A 102 -0.50 -1.58 0.82
N GLN A 103 0.62 -2.22 0.49
CA GLN A 103 1.03 -3.48 1.10
C GLN A 103 1.25 -3.32 2.61
N ARG A 104 2.00 -2.30 3.04
CA ARG A 104 2.24 -2.01 4.46
C ARG A 104 0.93 -1.79 5.23
N GLU A 105 0.00 -1.04 4.69
CA GLU A 105 -1.29 -0.80 5.36
C GLU A 105 -2.22 -2.02 5.33
N THR A 106 -2.17 -2.83 4.27
CA THR A 106 -2.92 -4.09 4.20
C THR A 106 -2.40 -5.10 5.23
N MET A 107 -1.08 -5.22 5.39
CA MET A 107 -0.47 -6.08 6.41
C MET A 107 -0.84 -5.67 7.84
N LYS A 108 -0.98 -4.36 8.11
CA LYS A 108 -1.45 -3.88 9.42
C LYS A 108 -2.91 -4.24 9.70
N LEU A 109 -3.76 -4.20 8.67
CA LEU A 109 -5.17 -4.56 8.79
C LEU A 109 -5.39 -6.07 8.88
N PHE A 110 -4.54 -6.86 8.23
CA PHE A 110 -4.61 -8.32 8.19
C PHE A 110 -3.24 -8.94 8.50
N PRO A 111 -2.77 -8.83 9.74
CA PRO A 111 -1.54 -9.49 10.14
C PRO A 111 -1.73 -11.01 10.15
N GLU A 112 -0.64 -11.74 9.95
CA GLU A 112 -0.62 -13.22 9.96
C GLU A 112 -1.10 -13.79 11.31
N ASP A 113 -0.79 -13.09 12.40
CA ASP A 113 -1.17 -13.45 13.77
C ASP A 113 -2.41 -12.65 14.22
N ASP A 114 -3.49 -13.39 14.48
CA ASP A 114 -4.80 -12.89 14.83
C ASP A 114 -4.83 -12.18 16.19
N ASP A 115 -3.87 -12.49 17.07
CA ASP A 115 -3.73 -11.90 18.41
C ASP A 115 -2.69 -10.76 18.47
N SER A 116 -2.10 -10.39 17.34
CA SER A 116 -1.06 -9.37 17.29
C SER A 116 -1.55 -8.00 17.78
N GLU A 117 -0.69 -7.31 18.53
CA GLU A 117 -0.94 -5.93 18.98
C GLU A 117 -1.16 -4.97 17.80
N GLU A 118 -0.60 -5.28 16.63
CA GLU A 118 -0.82 -4.51 15.40
C GLU A 118 -2.26 -4.64 14.89
N LYS A 119 -2.84 -5.83 14.93
CA LYS A 119 -4.26 -6.04 14.57
C LYS A 119 -5.18 -5.21 15.47
N LYS A 120 -4.94 -5.25 16.79
CA LYS A 120 -5.74 -4.48 17.76
C LYS A 120 -5.66 -2.98 17.48
N LYS A 121 -4.44 -2.46 17.29
CA LYS A 121 -4.22 -1.04 16.93
C LYS A 121 -4.87 -0.67 15.60
N ALA A 122 -4.78 -1.53 14.59
CA ALA A 122 -5.38 -1.30 13.29
C ALA A 122 -6.91 -1.36 13.35
N ALA A 123 -7.49 -2.24 14.18
CA ALA A 123 -8.93 -2.33 14.40
C ALA A 123 -9.48 -1.12 15.16
N GLU A 124 -8.76 -0.66 16.19
CA GLU A 124 -9.10 0.52 17.00
C GLU A 124 -8.93 1.84 16.24
N GLU A 125 -8.10 1.87 15.18
CA GLU A 125 -7.90 3.08 14.40
C GLU A 125 -9.19 3.52 13.69
N THR A 126 -9.64 4.74 14.01
CA THR A 126 -10.80 5.34 13.37
C THR A 126 -10.55 5.71 11.90
N TRP A 127 -11.64 5.81 11.12
CA TRP A 127 -11.57 6.29 9.74
C TRP A 127 -10.91 7.67 9.63
N THR A 128 -11.17 8.56 10.58
CA THR A 128 -10.61 9.92 10.62
C THR A 128 -9.09 9.89 10.76
N SER A 129 -8.57 9.08 11.69
CA SER A 129 -7.12 8.92 11.90
C SER A 129 -6.44 8.34 10.66
N PHE A 130 -7.02 7.29 10.08
CA PHE A 130 -6.48 6.66 8.88
C PHE A 130 -6.46 7.64 7.69
N LYS A 131 -7.55 8.38 7.48
CA LYS A 131 -7.64 9.41 6.43
C LYS A 131 -6.59 10.49 6.61
N GLN A 132 -6.30 10.90 7.84
CA GLN A 132 -5.24 11.88 8.10
C GLN A 132 -3.85 11.34 7.75
N ARG A 133 -3.55 10.07 8.09
CA ARG A 133 -2.30 9.42 7.66
C ARG A 133 -2.20 9.32 6.15
N PHE A 134 -3.30 8.94 5.48
CA PHE A 134 -3.39 8.95 4.03
C PHE A 134 -3.20 10.35 3.46
N GLN A 135 -3.72 11.41 4.08
CA GLN A 135 -3.42 12.75 3.60
C GLN A 135 -1.94 13.08 3.76
N ASN A 136 -1.32 12.77 4.91
CA ASN A 136 0.07 13.10 5.19
C ASN A 136 1.07 12.40 4.27
N GLU A 137 0.81 11.15 3.87
CA GLU A 137 1.70 10.39 2.98
C GLU A 137 1.73 10.99 1.55
N TRP A 138 0.63 11.58 1.09
CA TRP A 138 0.52 12.25 -0.21
C TRP A 138 0.30 13.76 -0.05
N GLN A 139 0.71 14.33 1.07
CA GLN A 139 0.97 15.76 1.19
C GLN A 139 2.40 15.99 0.73
N PRO A 140 2.72 17.16 0.17
CA PRO A 140 4.11 17.45 -0.11
C PRO A 140 4.81 17.51 1.25
N VAL A 141 5.87 16.73 1.45
CA VAL A 141 6.66 16.75 2.67
C VAL A 141 7.29 18.13 2.79
N ASN A 142 6.57 19.04 3.44
CA ASN A 142 6.94 20.40 3.77
C ASN A 142 7.90 21.03 2.75
N VAL A 143 7.38 21.39 1.57
CA VAL A 143 8.15 22.00 0.46
C VAL A 143 9.07 23.12 0.95
N VAL A 144 8.67 23.83 2.01
CA VAL A 144 9.48 24.88 2.65
C VAL A 144 10.78 24.33 3.22
N ARG A 145 10.76 23.19 3.93
CA ARG A 145 11.97 22.58 4.50
C ARG A 145 12.88 21.99 3.42
N GLU A 146 12.29 21.35 2.41
CA GLU A 146 13.06 20.79 1.29
C GLU A 146 13.62 21.89 0.38
N ALA A 147 12.86 22.95 0.11
CA ALA A 147 13.32 24.13 -0.63
C ALA A 147 14.37 24.89 0.16
N GLN A 148 14.21 25.04 1.48
CA GLN A 148 15.22 25.68 2.33
C GLN A 148 16.51 24.85 2.37
N ALA A 149 16.42 23.52 2.49
CA ALA A 149 17.59 22.64 2.40
C ALA A 149 18.29 22.74 1.04
N LYS A 150 17.53 22.83 -0.07
CA LYS A 150 18.08 23.05 -1.42
C LYS A 150 18.72 24.43 -1.57
N ILE A 151 18.14 25.49 -1.00
CA ILE A 151 18.73 26.84 -1.00
C ILE A 151 20.02 26.89 -0.17
N GLU A 152 20.05 26.24 1.00
CA GLU A 152 21.24 26.12 1.84
C GLU A 152 22.34 25.33 1.14
N GLN A 153 21.99 24.25 0.44
CA GLN A 153 22.92 23.46 -0.36
C GLN A 153 23.50 24.30 -1.51
N ILE A 154 22.66 25.01 -2.28
CA ILE A 154 23.12 25.92 -3.35
C ILE A 154 24.09 26.97 -2.80
N LYS A 155 23.79 27.61 -1.67
CA LYS A 155 24.68 28.60 -1.03
C LYS A 155 26.03 28.02 -0.60
N MET A 156 26.10 26.73 -0.29
CA MET A 156 27.34 26.05 0.08
C MET A 156 28.17 25.67 -1.15
N THR A 157 27.55 25.26 -2.26
CA THR A 157 28.27 24.95 -3.52
C THR A 157 28.73 26.20 -4.26
N ASP A 158 28.07 27.35 -4.09
CA ASP A 158 28.39 28.62 -4.77
C ASP A 158 29.57 29.38 -4.12
N ARG A 159 30.15 28.85 -3.03
CA ARG A 159 31.27 29.48 -2.30
C ARG A 159 32.40 28.48 -2.03
N ALA A 160 33.25 28.23 -3.01
CA ALA A 160 34.66 27.88 -2.78
C ALA A 160 35.57 28.09 -4.00
N ASP A 161 35.09 27.90 -5.23
CA ASP A 161 36.02 27.69 -6.37
C ASP A 161 36.13 28.83 -7.40
N GLU A 162 35.34 29.90 -7.32
CA GLU A 162 35.41 31.01 -8.31
C GLU A 162 36.29 32.22 -7.91
N TYR A 163 36.96 32.20 -6.75
CA TYR A 163 37.82 33.32 -6.35
C TYR A 163 39.10 32.89 -5.64
N VAL A 164 39.94 32.10 -6.33
CA VAL A 164 41.39 32.11 -6.10
C VAL A 164 42.08 32.12 -7.45
N ASN A 165 42.42 33.32 -7.91
CA ASN A 165 43.41 33.58 -8.96
C ASN A 165 44.51 34.43 -8.33
#